data_AF-A0A7S4JLT9-F1
#
_entry.id   AF-A0A7S4JLT9-F1
#
_cell.length_a   1.000
_cell.length_b   1.000
_cell.length_c   1.000
_cell.angle_alpha   90.00
_cell.angle_beta   90.00
_cell.angle_gamma   90.00
#
_symmetry.space_group_name_H-M   'P 1'
#
loop_
_entity.id
_entity.type
_entity.pdbx_description
1 polymer ?
#
loop_
_entity_poly.entity_id
_entity_poly.type
_entity_poly.pdbx_seq_one_letter_code
_entity_poly.pdbx_strand_id
1 'polypeptide(L)'
;MSQGFMLRVPPFLIPHTNKHFFQLKSNPGVRVVTGVNGFIWVDSDEEHFEDMAMLRSSISLLARAGRSVNMSSLDMIIETAKQHGTSPYDMLKEKFIAHLHSSSLL
;
A
#
# COMPACT_ATOMS: atom_id res chain seq x y z
N MET A 1 4.71 -0.72 23.43
CA MET A 1 5.80 -0.89 22.44
C MET A 1 5.16 -0.74 21.07
N SER A 2 5.60 0.18 20.23
CA SER A 2 5.08 0.28 18.87
C SER A 2 5.56 -0.95 18.08
N GLN A 3 4.62 -1.75 17.60
CA GLN A 3 4.91 -2.83 16.67
C GLN A 3 4.71 -2.29 15.25
N GLY A 4 5.75 -2.40 14.45
CA GLY A 4 5.79 -1.84 13.10
C GLY A 4 6.75 -2.60 12.21
N PHE A 5 6.68 -2.33 10.92
CA PHE A 5 7.63 -2.86 9.95
C PHE A 5 8.09 -1.77 8.99
N MET A 6 9.30 -1.95 8.49
CA MET A 6 9.90 -1.12 7.47
C MET A 6 9.98 -1.90 6.16
N LEU A 7 9.71 -1.22 5.05
CA LEU A 7 9.96 -1.74 3.71
C LEU A 7 10.59 -0.68 2.82
N ARG A 8 11.23 -1.15 1.75
CA ARG A 8 11.92 -0.29 0.78
C ARG A 8 11.33 -0.49 -0.60
N VAL A 9 11.05 0.62 -1.27
CA VAL A 9 10.70 0.69 -2.69
C VAL A 9 11.71 1.58 -3.42
N PRO A 10 11.80 1.49 -4.76
CA PRO A 10 12.58 2.46 -5.52
C PRO A 10 12.12 3.90 -5.23
N PRO A 11 13.03 4.85 -4.94
CA PRO A 11 12.65 6.20 -4.50
C PRO A 11 11.75 6.94 -5.49
N PHE A 12 11.94 6.73 -6.79
CA PHE A 12 11.14 7.37 -7.84
C PHE A 12 9.66 6.93 -7.86
N LEU A 13 9.29 5.88 -7.12
CA LEU A 13 7.89 5.48 -6.96
C LEU A 13 7.18 6.27 -5.85
N ILE A 14 7.92 6.97 -4.98
CA ILE A 14 7.35 7.85 -3.96
C ILE A 14 7.05 9.20 -4.62
N PRO A 15 5.78 9.64 -4.68
CA PRO A 15 5.46 10.97 -5.18
C PRO A 15 6.13 12.05 -4.32
N HIS A 16 6.61 13.12 -4.95
CA HIS A 16 7.01 14.32 -4.23
C HIS A 16 5.76 15.05 -3.75
N THR A 17 5.58 15.10 -2.43
CA THR A 17 4.41 15.70 -1.78
C THR A 17 4.84 16.42 -0.51
N ASN A 18 4.05 17.41 -0.05
CA ASN A 18 4.30 18.12 1.20
C ASN A 18 3.89 17.32 2.45
N LYS A 19 3.27 16.15 2.28
CA LYS A 19 2.83 15.27 3.38
C LYS A 19 3.47 13.91 3.23
N HIS A 20 4.13 13.44 4.29
CA HIS A 20 4.78 12.14 4.34
C HIS A 20 4.28 11.25 5.49
N PHE A 21 3.40 11.78 6.32
CA PHE A 21 2.76 11.10 7.44
C PHE A 21 1.29 10.94 7.11
N PHE A 22 0.82 9.70 7.15
CA PHE A 22 -0.52 9.34 6.75
C PHE A 22 -1.14 8.37 7.74
N GLN A 23 -2.46 8.37 7.78
CA GLN A 23 -3.27 7.32 8.39
C GLN A 23 -4.04 6.63 7.28
N LEU A 24 -4.18 5.31 7.39
CA LEU A 24 -5.00 4.55 6.45
C LEU A 24 -6.47 4.94 6.63
N LYS A 25 -7.19 5.27 5.56
CA LYS A 25 -8.60 5.72 5.72
C LYS A 25 -9.50 4.61 6.23
N SER A 26 -9.28 3.39 5.75
CA SER A 26 -10.07 2.22 6.16
C SER A 26 -9.80 1.81 7.61
N ASN A 27 -8.67 2.21 8.19
CA ASN A 27 -8.34 1.98 9.60
C ASN A 27 -7.40 3.07 10.12
N PRO A 28 -7.94 4.12 10.79
CA PRO A 28 -7.15 5.22 11.33
C PRO A 28 -6.09 4.82 12.37
N GLY A 29 -6.21 3.61 12.95
CA GLY A 29 -5.24 3.04 13.89
C GLY A 29 -3.94 2.56 13.21
N VAL A 30 -3.88 2.53 11.88
CA VAL A 30 -2.68 2.20 11.10
C VAL A 30 -2.06 3.49 10.54
N ARG A 31 -0.80 3.74 10.89
CA ARG A 31 -0.03 4.88 10.40
C ARG A 31 1.00 4.45 9.36
N VAL A 32 1.23 5.33 8.41
CA VAL A 32 2.16 5.13 7.30
C VAL A 32 3.04 6.35 7.17
N VAL A 33 4.35 6.16 7.20
CA VAL A 33 5.34 7.21 6.96
C VAL A 33 6.13 6.88 5.71
N THR A 34 6.06 7.75 4.70
CA THR A 34 6.77 7.57 3.42
C THR A 34 7.96 8.52 3.34
N GLY A 35 9.18 8.00 3.40
CA GLY A 35 10.38 8.77 3.13
C GLY A 35 10.61 8.96 1.64
N VAL A 36 11.00 10.17 1.23
CA VAL A 36 11.39 10.48 -0.16
C VAL A 36 12.54 9.62 -0.69
N ASN A 37 13.28 8.97 0.21
CA ASN A 37 14.35 8.02 -0.08
C ASN A 37 13.84 6.59 -0.37
N GLY A 38 12.53 6.39 -0.49
CA GLY A 38 11.93 5.08 -0.79
C GLY A 38 11.77 4.17 0.42
N PHE A 39 12.11 4.62 1.64
CA PHE A 39 11.82 3.88 2.86
C PHE A 39 10.39 4.20 3.32
N ILE A 40 9.62 3.17 3.62
CA ILE A 40 8.27 3.29 4.14
C ILE A 40 8.23 2.59 5.50
N TRP A 41 7.72 3.29 6.51
CA TRP A 41 7.46 2.75 7.83
C TRP A 41 5.95 2.61 8.04
N VAL A 42 5.54 1.48 8.59
CA VAL A 42 4.14 1.19 8.92
C VAL A 42 4.09 0.73 10.36
N ASP A 43 3.20 1.33 11.14
CA ASP A 43 2.92 0.90 12.51
C ASP A 43 1.44 1.03 12.85
N SER A 44 1.06 0.46 13.99
CA SER A 44 -0.27 0.62 14.58
C SER A 44 -0.20 0.77 16.08
N ASP A 45 -1.23 1.40 16.65
CA ASP A 45 -1.36 1.59 18.10
C ASP A 45 -2.01 0.35 18.77
N GLU A 46 -2.69 -0.52 18.01
CA GLU A 46 -3.34 -1.78 18.45
C GLU A 46 -2.93 -2.99 17.58
N GLU A 47 -3.49 -4.18 17.85
CA GLU A 47 -3.29 -5.43 17.08
C GLU A 47 -3.96 -5.40 15.68
N HIS A 48 -3.65 -4.39 14.86
CA HIS A 48 -4.15 -4.25 13.48
C HIS A 48 -3.27 -5.01 12.46
N PHE A 49 -2.80 -6.20 12.84
CA PHE A 49 -1.83 -6.96 12.05
C PHE A 49 -2.32 -7.32 10.65
N GLU A 50 -3.62 -7.54 10.48
CA GLU A 50 -4.22 -7.88 9.19
C GLU A 50 -4.17 -6.69 8.21
N ASP A 51 -4.58 -5.50 8.65
CA ASP A 51 -4.51 -4.28 7.85
C ASP A 51 -3.06 -3.91 7.51
N MET A 52 -2.15 -4.09 8.48
CA MET A 52 -0.71 -3.94 8.28
C MET A 52 -0.17 -4.90 7.20
N ALA A 53 -0.60 -6.16 7.22
CA ALA A 53 -0.21 -7.16 6.21
C ALA A 53 -0.80 -6.84 4.82
N MET A 54 -2.04 -6.37 4.75
CA MET A 54 -2.67 -5.90 3.52
C MET A 54 -1.94 -4.68 2.95
N LEU A 55 -1.54 -3.73 3.80
CA LEU A 55 -0.78 -2.57 3.38
C LEU A 55 0.59 -2.96 2.82
N ARG A 56 1.32 -3.85 3.51
CA ARG A 56 2.60 -4.39 3.02
C ARG A 56 2.46 -5.01 1.63
N SER A 57 1.41 -5.80 1.44
CA SER A 57 1.11 -6.48 0.19
C SER A 57 0.76 -5.48 -0.92
N SER A 58 -0.02 -4.44 -0.59
CA SER A 58 -0.42 -3.37 -1.51
C SER A 58 0.76 -2.52 -1.98
N ILE A 59 1.66 -2.15 -1.06
CA ILE A 59 2.91 -1.44 -1.40
C ILE A 59 3.78 -2.31 -2.31
N SER A 60 3.90 -3.60 -1.99
CA SER A 60 4.65 -4.54 -2.82
C SER A 60 4.04 -4.69 -4.22
N LEU A 61 2.71 -4.71 -4.32
CA LEU A 61 1.98 -4.75 -5.58
C LEU A 61 2.28 -3.52 -6.45
N LEU A 62 2.13 -2.32 -5.90
CA LEU A 62 2.44 -1.07 -6.60
C LEU A 62 3.90 -1.01 -7.04
N ALA A 63 4.83 -1.38 -6.15
CA ALA A 63 6.25 -1.40 -6.44
C ALA A 63 6.60 -2.34 -7.59
N ARG A 64 6.02 -3.56 -7.60
CA ARG A 64 6.23 -4.54 -8.68
C ARG A 64 5.58 -4.11 -10.00
N ALA A 65 4.45 -3.42 -9.93
CA ALA A 65 3.77 -2.87 -11.11
C ALA A 65 4.45 -1.59 -11.65
N GLY A 66 5.53 -1.10 -11.01
CA GLY A 66 6.19 0.16 -11.38
C GLY A 66 5.28 1.37 -11.22
N ARG A 67 4.30 1.30 -10.31
CA ARG A 67 3.31 2.36 -10.05
C ARG A 67 3.68 3.15 -8.81
N SER A 68 3.25 4.40 -8.79
CA SER A 68 3.52 5.29 -7.67
C SER A 68 2.82 4.83 -6.39
N VAL A 69 3.53 4.86 -5.27
CA VAL A 69 3.02 4.50 -3.95
C VAL A 69 2.43 5.75 -3.29
N ASN A 70 1.13 5.95 -3.46
CA ASN A 70 0.37 7.03 -2.83
C ASN A 70 -0.80 6.44 -2.02
N MET A 71 -1.29 7.20 -1.04
CA MET A 71 -2.34 6.73 -0.14
C MET A 71 -3.66 6.39 -0.85
N SER A 72 -4.06 7.15 -1.86
CA SER A 72 -5.29 6.87 -2.61
C SER A 72 -5.26 5.51 -3.29
N SER A 73 -4.13 5.15 -3.91
CA SER A 73 -3.96 3.82 -4.51
C SER A 73 -3.91 2.70 -3.46
N LEU A 74 -3.30 2.95 -2.29
CA LEU A 74 -3.26 1.98 -1.20
C LEU A 74 -4.65 1.72 -0.61
N ASP A 75 -5.42 2.78 -0.32
CA ASP A 75 -6.80 2.68 0.16
C ASP A 75 -7.65 1.86 -0.83
N MET A 76 -7.58 2.21 -2.13
CA MET A 76 -8.34 1.52 -3.18
C MET A 76 -8.02 0.02 -3.25
N ILE A 77 -6.73 -0.36 -3.20
CA ILE A 77 -6.32 -1.77 -3.26
C ILE A 77 -6.83 -2.51 -2.02
N ILE A 78 -6.71 -1.93 -0.83
CA ILE A 78 -7.15 -2.55 0.43
C ILE A 78 -8.67 -2.71 0.45
N GLU A 79 -9.43 -1.69 0.04
CA GLU A 79 -10.89 -1.77 -0.06
C GLU A 79 -11.32 -2.85 -1.05
N THR A 80 -10.68 -2.91 -2.22
CA THR A 80 -10.94 -3.95 -3.24
C THR A 80 -10.64 -5.35 -2.69
N ALA A 81 -9.50 -5.53 -2.03
CA ALA A 81 -9.09 -6.79 -1.42
C ALA A 81 -10.10 -7.27 -0.37
N LYS A 82 -10.55 -6.36 0.51
CA LYS A 82 -11.59 -6.63 1.52
C LYS A 82 -12.93 -7.01 0.88
N GLN A 83 -13.39 -6.28 -0.13
CA GLN A 83 -14.64 -6.55 -0.82
C GLN A 83 -14.66 -7.94 -1.48
N HIS A 84 -13.53 -8.39 -2.01
CA HIS A 84 -13.40 -9.69 -2.67
C HIS A 84 -12.95 -10.83 -1.74
N GLY A 85 -12.71 -10.56 -0.46
CA GLY A 85 -12.20 -11.56 0.49
C GLY A 85 -10.86 -12.15 0.05
N THR A 86 -9.99 -11.34 -0.58
CA THR A 86 -8.72 -11.77 -1.14
C THR A 86 -7.56 -10.93 -0.62
N SER A 87 -6.34 -11.47 -0.62
CA SER A 87 -5.16 -10.69 -0.26
C SER A 87 -4.72 -9.78 -1.43
N PRO A 88 -4.25 -8.54 -1.18
CA PRO A 88 -3.59 -7.75 -2.20
C PRO A 88 -2.41 -8.47 -2.87
N TYR A 89 -1.77 -9.41 -2.17
CA TYR A 89 -0.74 -10.24 -2.76
C TYR A 89 -1.31 -11.28 -3.74
N ASP A 90 -2.50 -11.83 -3.48
CA ASP A 90 -3.15 -12.75 -4.41
C ASP A 90 -3.66 -12.05 -5.67
N MET A 91 -3.94 -10.74 -5.59
CA MET A 91 -4.17 -9.89 -6.76
C MET A 91 -2.91 -9.80 -7.65
N LEU A 92 -1.70 -10.18 -7.20
CA LEU A 92 -0.53 -10.27 -8.09
C LEU A 92 -0.56 -11.47 -9.03
N LYS A 93 -1.43 -12.46 -8.80
CA LYS A 93 -1.55 -13.61 -9.72
C LYS A 93 -2.07 -13.08 -11.06
N GLU A 94 -1.42 -13.50 -12.15
CA GLU A 94 -1.41 -12.93 -13.52
C GLU A 94 -2.73 -12.30 -14.04
N LYS A 95 -3.88 -12.78 -13.59
CA LYS A 95 -5.21 -12.27 -13.95
C LYS A 95 -5.46 -10.80 -13.60
N PHE A 96 -4.92 -10.28 -12.48
CA PHE A 96 -5.19 -8.89 -12.08
C PHE A 96 -4.21 -7.88 -12.68
N ILE A 97 -2.96 -8.28 -12.92
CA ILE A 97 -1.97 -7.45 -13.64
C ILE A 97 -2.52 -7.13 -15.03
N ALA A 98 -3.08 -8.12 -15.73
CA ALA A 98 -3.77 -7.93 -17.01
C ALA A 98 -4.92 -6.90 -16.92
N HIS A 99 -5.69 -6.90 -15.83
CA HIS A 99 -6.79 -5.96 -15.61
C HIS A 99 -6.30 -4.52 -15.36
N LEU A 100 -5.24 -4.32 -14.57
CA LEU A 100 -4.64 -3.00 -14.33
C LEU A 100 -4.02 -2.39 -15.60
N HIS A 101 -3.49 -3.22 -16.50
CA HIS A 101 -3.00 -2.74 -17.80
C HIS A 101 -4.15 -2.33 -18.72
N SER A 102 -5.28 -3.04 -18.71
CA SER A 102 -6.46 -2.68 -19.51
C SER A 102 -7.17 -1.41 -19.07
N SER A 103 -7.04 -1.02 -17.79
CA SER A 103 -7.71 0.16 -17.23
C SER A 103 -6.93 1.48 -17.41
N SER A 104 -5.86 1.49 -18.23
CA SER A 104 -5.05 2.68 -18.55
C SER A 104 -5.72 3.64 -19.56
N LEU A 105 -7.05 3.62 -19.65
CA LEU A 105 -7.86 4.49 -20.53
C LEU A 105 -8.71 5.46 -19.70
N LEU A 106 -8.08 6.23 -18.80
CA LEU A 106 -8.61 7.49 -18.25
C LEU A 106 -7.44 8.41 -17.90
#